data_AF-A0A3N5JH94-F1
#
_entry.id   AF-A0A3N5JH94-F1
#
_cell.length_a   1.000
_cell.length_b   1.000
_cell.length_c   1.000
_cell.angle_alpha   90.00
_cell.angle_beta   90.00
_cell.angle_gamma   90.00
#
_symmetry.space_group_name_H-M   'P 1'
#
loop_
_entity.id
_entity.type
_entity.pdbx_description
1 polymer ?
#
loop_
_entity_poly.entity_id
_entity_poly.type
_entity_poly.pdbx_seq_one_letter_code
_entity_poly.pdbx_strand_id
1 'polypeptide(L)'
;MRPEDYFPEDFLDGTASIYEVVLVIAKRARQVSEIQKRQIDRHLGQTEMLEQAAARARAEDSDEVVEPEPIDRPVPRFEKPVGVSMREMKEGMIDKYYEE
;
A
#
# COMPACT_ATOMS: atom_id res chain seq x y z
N MET A 1 -0.30 16.51 -6.22
CA MET A 1 0.79 17.16 -5.47
C MET A 1 1.75 16.09 -5.01
N ARG A 2 3.05 16.24 -5.25
CA ARG A 2 4.07 15.27 -4.86
C ARG A 2 4.54 15.56 -3.42
N PRO A 3 5.12 14.58 -2.72
CA PRO A 3 5.58 14.78 -1.34
C PRO A 3 6.63 15.89 -1.21
N GLU A 4 7.49 16.04 -2.22
CA GLU A 4 8.48 17.11 -2.33
C GLU A 4 7.90 18.51 -2.53
N ASP A 5 6.59 18.64 -2.76
CA ASP A 5 5.93 19.94 -2.94
C ASP A 5 5.39 20.51 -1.61
N TYR A 6 5.51 19.79 -0.49
CA TYR A 6 5.03 20.24 0.84
C TYR A 6 6.15 20.85 1.68
N PHE A 7 5.82 21.95 2.37
CA PHE A 7 6.71 22.60 3.31
C PHE A 7 6.32 22.29 4.77
N PRO A 8 7.25 22.34 5.74
CA PRO A 8 6.93 22.10 7.15
C PRO A 8 5.79 22.97 7.67
N GLU A 9 5.72 24.22 7.21
CA GLU A 9 4.71 25.20 7.58
C GLU A 9 3.29 24.77 7.16
N ASP A 10 3.18 23.92 6.14
CA ASP A 10 1.90 23.44 5.62
C ASP A 10 1.12 22.56 6.60
N PHE A 11 1.77 22.07 7.66
CA PHE A 11 1.23 21.08 8.60
C PHE A 11 1.10 21.59 10.03
N LEU A 12 1.53 22.82 10.31
CA LEU A 12 1.52 23.38 11.66
C LEU A 12 0.10 23.74 12.11
N ASP A 13 -0.81 24.02 11.18
CA ASP A 13 -2.22 24.28 11.49
C ASP A 13 -2.86 23.06 12.18
N GLY A 14 -3.26 23.23 13.44
CA GLY A 14 -3.88 22.17 14.23
C GLY A 14 -2.90 21.11 14.77
N THR A 15 -1.60 21.43 14.91
CA THR A 15 -0.65 20.68 15.75
C THR A 15 0.08 21.62 16.70
N ALA A 16 0.50 21.12 17.85
CA ALA A 16 1.25 21.91 18.82
C ALA A 16 2.74 22.03 18.44
N SER A 17 3.25 21.14 17.59
CA SER A 17 4.66 21.08 17.22
C SER A 17 4.91 20.32 15.93
N ILE A 18 5.98 20.70 15.20
CA ILE A 18 6.48 19.96 14.05
C ILE A 18 6.84 18.50 14.38
N TYR A 19 7.24 18.20 15.62
CA TYR A 19 7.50 16.82 16.04
C TYR A 19 6.23 15.99 16.08
N GLU A 20 5.12 16.62 16.45
CA GLU A 20 3.81 16.00 16.48
C GLU A 20 3.33 15.69 15.05
N VAL A 21 3.54 16.62 14.12
CA VAL A 21 3.32 16.40 12.68
C VAL A 21 4.06 15.15 12.21
N VAL A 22 5.35 15.04 12.53
CA VAL A 22 6.18 13.88 12.16
C VAL A 22 5.63 12.58 12.75
N LEU A 23 5.19 12.58 14.01
CA LEU A 23 4.61 11.40 14.65
C LEU A 23 3.29 10.98 14.00
N VAL A 24 2.42 11.94 13.68
CA VAL A 24 1.14 11.67 13.00
C VAL A 24 1.37 11.07 11.62
N ILE A 25 2.23 11.70 10.80
CA ILE A 25 2.59 11.21 9.46
C ILE A 25 3.21 9.82 9.54
N ALA A 26 4.14 9.58 10.47
CA ALA A 26 4.80 8.28 10.61
C ALA A 26 3.82 7.17 11.01
N LYS A 27 2.92 7.45 11.98
CA LYS A 27 1.87 6.50 12.38
C LYS A 27 0.93 6.19 11.22
N ARG A 28 0.52 7.21 10.48
CA ARG A 28 -0.36 7.04 9.32
C ARG A 28 0.31 6.28 8.18
N ALA A 29 1.58 6.58 7.90
CA ALA A 29 2.35 5.89 6.87
C ALA A 29 2.47 4.39 7.17
N ARG A 30 2.60 4.02 8.44
CA ARG A 30 2.57 2.61 8.85
C ARG A 30 1.22 1.96 8.54
N GLN A 31 0.10 2.63 8.84
CA GLN A 31 -1.25 2.12 8.53
C GLN A 31 -1.44 1.94 7.01
N VAL A 32 -1.05 2.94 6.22
CA VAL A 32 -1.12 2.87 4.75
C VAL A 32 -0.26 1.73 4.22
N SER A 33 0.95 1.55 4.75
CA SER A 33 1.83 0.43 4.38
C SER A 33 1.20 -0.93 4.65
N GLU A 34 0.54 -1.11 5.80
CA GLU A 34 -0.16 -2.36 6.12
C GLU A 34 -1.34 -2.63 5.16
N ILE A 35 -2.08 -1.59 4.78
CA ILE A 35 -3.18 -1.71 3.80
C ILE A 35 -2.64 -2.11 2.43
N GLN A 36 -1.60 -1.41 1.95
CA GLN A 36 -0.97 -1.69 0.65
C GLN A 36 -0.38 -3.10 0.63
N LYS A 37 0.28 -3.54 1.70
CA LYS A 37 0.79 -4.92 1.83
C LYS A 37 -0.32 -5.95 1.67
N ARG A 38 -1.45 -5.79 2.38
CA ARG A 38 -2.60 -6.71 2.25
C ARG A 38 -3.19 -6.74 0.83
N GLN A 39 -3.16 -5.62 0.11
CA GLN A 39 -3.61 -5.56 -1.28
C GLN A 39 -2.66 -6.30 -2.22
N ILE A 40 -1.34 -6.16 -2.00
CA ILE A 40 -0.31 -6.92 -2.74
C ILE A 40 -0.49 -8.41 -2.47
N ASP A 41 -0.57 -8.81 -1.20
CA ASP A 41 -0.72 -10.22 -0.80
C ASP A 41 -1.99 -10.84 -1.41
N ARG A 42 -3.11 -10.09 -1.41
CA ARG A 42 -4.35 -10.54 -2.05
C ARG A 42 -4.19 -10.70 -3.56
N HIS A 43 -3.54 -9.75 -4.22
CA HIS A 43 -3.31 -9.81 -5.66
C HIS A 43 -2.45 -11.02 -6.04
N LEU A 44 -1.36 -11.24 -5.30
CA LEU A 44 -0.49 -12.41 -5.50
C LEU A 44 -1.26 -13.71 -5.27
N GLY A 45 -1.98 -13.84 -4.15
CA GLY A 45 -2.76 -15.05 -3.84
C GLY A 45 -3.89 -15.34 -4.84
N GLN A 46 -4.61 -14.32 -5.32
CA GLN A 46 -5.62 -14.51 -6.39
C GLN A 46 -4.99 -15.01 -7.68
N THR A 47 -3.78 -14.53 -8.01
CA THR A 47 -3.11 -14.93 -9.24
C THR A 47 -2.59 -16.37 -9.15
N GLU A 48 -2.03 -16.77 -8.01
CA GLU A 48 -1.65 -18.17 -7.74
C GLU A 48 -2.85 -19.13 -7.84
N MET A 49 -4.03 -18.74 -7.32
CA MET A 49 -5.23 -19.57 -7.42
C MET A 49 -5.70 -19.75 -8.88
N LEU A 50 -5.66 -18.68 -9.68
CA LEU A 50 -6.01 -18.73 -11.10
C LEU A 50 -5.04 -19.60 -11.89
N GLU A 51 -3.74 -19.56 -11.57
CA GLU A 51 -2.75 -20.44 -12.17
C GLU A 51 -2.98 -21.90 -11.83
N GLN A 52 -3.21 -22.22 -10.56
CA GLN A 52 -3.49 -23.60 -10.17
C GLN A 52 -4.74 -24.13 -10.87
N ALA A 53 -5.78 -23.30 -11.03
CA ALA A 53 -6.97 -23.67 -11.79
C ALA A 53 -6.66 -23.90 -13.29
N ALA A 54 -5.86 -23.03 -13.92
CA ALA A 54 -5.46 -23.15 -15.32
C ALA A 54 -4.54 -24.36 -15.57
N ALA A 55 -3.60 -24.64 -14.67
CA ALA A 55 -2.73 -25.80 -14.73
C ALA A 55 -3.51 -27.10 -14.57
N ARG A 56 -4.47 -27.15 -13.63
CA ARG A 56 -5.40 -28.30 -13.49
C ARG A 56 -6.23 -28.53 -14.75
N ALA A 57 -6.80 -27.46 -15.32
CA ALA A 57 -7.58 -27.57 -16.55
C ALA A 57 -6.74 -28.06 -17.74
N ARG A 58 -5.46 -27.67 -17.85
CA ARG A 58 -4.55 -28.19 -18.89
C ARG A 58 -4.13 -29.65 -18.65
N ALA A 59 -3.89 -30.04 -17.40
CA ALA A 59 -3.53 -31.41 -17.05
C ALA A 59 -4.70 -32.40 -17.25
N GLU A 60 -5.94 -31.95 -17.12
CA GLU A 60 -7.12 -32.79 -17.45
C GLU A 60 -7.27 -33.04 -18.96
N ASP A 61 -6.71 -32.17 -19.80
CA ASP A 61 -6.81 -32.23 -21.27
C ASP A 61 -5.52 -32.78 -21.94
N SER A 62 -4.44 -32.97 -21.19
CA SER A 62 -3.15 -33.48 -21.68
C SER A 62 -2.34 -34.17 -20.58
N ASP A 63 -1.75 -35.33 -20.90
CA ASP A 63 -0.85 -36.13 -20.02
C ASP A 63 0.55 -35.47 -19.82
N GLU A 64 0.67 -34.16 -20.06
CA GLU A 64 1.95 -33.45 -20.11
C GLU A 64 2.14 -32.57 -18.86
N VAL A 65 3.22 -32.83 -18.12
CA VAL A 65 3.59 -32.04 -16.94
C VAL A 65 4.15 -30.69 -17.40
N VAL A 66 3.30 -29.67 -17.43
CA VAL A 66 3.73 -28.29 -17.74
C VAL A 66 4.27 -27.64 -16.47
N GLU A 67 5.59 -27.43 -16.40
CA GLU A 67 6.18 -26.59 -15.36
C GLU A 67 5.80 -25.11 -15.60
N PRO A 68 5.30 -24.38 -14.57
CA PRO A 68 4.94 -22.99 -14.73
C PRO A 68 6.20 -22.12 -14.91
N GLU A 69 6.32 -21.44 -16.06
CA GLU A 69 7.37 -20.43 -16.26
C GLU A 69 7.21 -19.28 -15.25
N PRO A 70 8.31 -18.72 -14.70
CA PRO A 70 8.24 -17.58 -13.80
C PRO A 70 7.80 -16.34 -14.58
N ILE A 71 6.52 -15.97 -14.41
CA ILE A 71 5.97 -14.75 -14.98
C ILE A 71 6.47 -13.57 -14.15
N ASP A 72 7.23 -12.67 -14.77
CA ASP A 72 7.58 -11.37 -14.18
C ASP A 72 6.31 -10.49 -14.16
N ARG A 73 5.52 -10.66 -13.10
CA ARG A 73 4.18 -10.05 -13.00
C ARG A 73 4.28 -8.62 -12.49
N PRO A 74 3.56 -7.67 -13.13
CA PRO A 74 3.53 -6.31 -12.63
C PRO A 74 2.78 -6.26 -11.30
N VAL A 75 3.54 -6.15 -10.20
CA VAL A 75 2.98 -5.86 -8.88
C VAL A 75 2.28 -4.50 -8.94
N PRO A 76 1.07 -4.34 -8.35
CA PRO A 76 0.40 -3.06 -8.31
C PRO A 76 1.31 -1.98 -7.74
N ARG A 77 1.48 -0.88 -8.49
CA ARG A 77 2.32 0.24 -8.06
C ARG A 77 1.51 1.15 -7.16
N PHE A 78 1.94 1.26 -5.91
CA PHE A 78 1.36 2.20 -4.95
C PHE A 78 2.26 3.41 -4.75
N GLU A 79 1.65 4.55 -4.45
CA GLU A 79 2.39 5.70 -3.94
C GLU A 79 3.05 5.37 -2.59
N LYS A 80 4.21 5.96 -2.33
CA LYS A 80 4.92 5.79 -1.06
C LYS A 80 3.98 6.16 0.11
N PRO A 81 3.89 5.32 1.17
CA PRO A 81 2.98 5.56 2.29
C PRO A 81 3.12 6.93 2.94
N VAL A 82 4.34 7.46 3.01
CA VAL A 82 4.62 8.80 3.54
C VAL A 82 3.94 9.89 2.70
N GLY A 83 3.97 9.77 1.37
CA GLY A 83 3.34 10.73 0.46
C GLY A 83 1.81 10.75 0.60
N VAL A 84 1.22 9.57 0.71
CA VAL A 84 -0.21 9.42 1.01
C VAL A 84 -0.55 10.09 2.34
N SER A 85 0.25 9.84 3.37
CA SER A 85 0.01 10.37 4.72
C SER A 85 0.14 11.89 4.82
N MET A 86 1.13 12.47 4.11
CA MET A 86 1.29 13.92 4.01
C MET A 86 0.08 14.57 3.34
N ARG A 87 -0.39 13.99 2.23
CA ARG A 87 -1.59 14.49 1.54
C ARG A 87 -2.83 14.41 2.42
N GLU A 88 -3.09 13.25 3.02
CA GLU A 88 -4.23 13.06 3.93
C GLU A 88 -4.20 14.04 5.09
N MET A 89 -3.02 14.32 5.66
CA MET A 89 -2.88 15.30 6.73
C MET A 89 -3.18 16.72 6.24
N LYS A 90 -2.67 17.12 5.08
CA LYS A 90 -2.91 18.46 4.50
C LYS A 90 -4.38 18.68 4.15
N GLU A 91 -5.05 17.62 3.70
CA GLU A 91 -6.47 17.63 3.34
C GLU A 91 -7.40 17.49 4.57
N GLY A 92 -6.84 17.36 5.78
CA GLY A 92 -7.62 17.25 7.02
C GLY A 92 -8.33 15.90 7.19
N MET A 93 -7.86 14.85 6.52
CA MET A 93 -8.46 13.51 6.55
C MET A 93 -7.99 12.64 7.73
N ILE A 94 -7.14 13.18 8.61
CA ILE A 94 -6.60 12.48 9.78
C ILE A 94 -7.19 13.09 11.06
N ASP A 95 -8.07 12.33 11.72
CA ASP A 95 -8.53 12.66 13.05
C ASP A 95 -7.46 12.33 14.10
N LYS A 96 -7.16 13.30 14.98
CA LYS A 96 -6.18 13.15 16.07
C LYS A 96 -6.91 13.08 17.41
N TYR A 97 -6.66 12.04 18.18
CA TYR A 97 -7.17 11.89 19.54
C TYR A 97 -5.97 11.74 20.49
N TYR A 98 -5.94 12.55 21.55
CA TYR A 98 -4.97 12.41 22.64
C TYR A 98 -5.71 11.76 23.81
N GLU A 99 -5.15 10.69 24.36
CA GLU A 99 -5.56 10.20 25.68
C GLU A 99 -4.88 11.13 26.70
N GLU A 100 -5.68 11.81 27.52
CA GLU A 100 -5.19 12.60 28.68
C GLU A 100 -4.67 11.70 29.80
#